data_AF-A0A6J4KHS2-F1
#
_entry.id   AF-A0A6J4KHS2-F1
#
_cell.length_a   1.000
_cell.length_b   1.000
_cell.length_c   1.000
_cell.angle_alpha   90.00
_cell.angle_beta   90.00
_cell.angle_gamma   90.00
#
_symmetry.space_group_name_H-M   'P 1'
#
loop_
_entity.id
_entity.type
_entity.pdbx_description
1 polymer ?
#
loop_
_entity_poly.entity_id
_entity_poly.type
_entity_poly.pdbx_seq_one_letter_code
_entity_poly.pdbx_strand_id
1 'polypeptide(L)'
;ALEASLDAKIERYFDTLDTDPDVLKQLLADKRSENTCRAYERDVNDFLQTITGTPAVPDNVLEFLHLEQSQAVSVVIKYKAKVIDKGLKEATVNRRLAAVKSLVEMGRKLGACHYSLEDIKGEKIVGYRDTTGVDRATFERVLQQCDLATKAGKRDYALLRLLWGNALRRNEISQLSVCDFDPVSKTQADSRQGTWHERRK
;
A
#
# COMPACT_ATOMS: atom_id res chain seq x y z
N ALA A 1 29.93 40.31 -5.78
CA ALA A 1 28.61 40.68 -5.23
C ALA A 1 27.84 39.40 -5.00
N LEU A 2 27.46 39.11 -3.74
CA LEU A 2 26.67 37.92 -3.39
C LEU A 2 25.25 37.96 -3.99
N GLU A 3 24.72 39.16 -4.24
CA GLU A 3 23.39 39.38 -4.83
C GLU A 3 23.24 38.77 -6.23
N ALA A 4 24.27 38.86 -7.08
CA ALA A 4 24.26 38.26 -8.42
C ALA A 4 24.25 36.71 -8.40
N SER A 5 24.54 36.09 -7.26
CA SER A 5 24.53 34.63 -7.09
C SER A 5 23.18 34.09 -6.66
N LEU A 6 22.25 34.95 -6.19
CA LEU A 6 20.92 34.53 -5.72
C LEU A 6 19.90 34.47 -6.87
N ASP A 7 20.08 35.29 -7.91
CA ASP A 7 19.21 35.34 -9.11
C ASP A 7 19.66 34.39 -10.23
N ALA A 8 20.69 33.58 -10.00
CA ALA A 8 21.16 32.61 -10.98
C ALA A 8 20.12 31.49 -11.14
N LYS A 9 19.43 31.46 -12.29
CA LYS A 9 18.49 30.40 -12.61
C LYS A 9 19.19 29.03 -12.56
N ILE A 10 18.60 28.10 -11.82
CA ILE A 10 19.09 26.74 -11.67
C ILE A 10 18.76 25.96 -12.96
N GLU A 11 19.58 26.16 -13.99
CA GLU A 11 19.37 25.55 -15.33
C GLU A 11 20.59 24.71 -15.80
N ARG A 12 21.75 24.84 -15.14
CA ARG A 12 23.02 24.31 -15.66
C ARG A 12 23.31 22.84 -15.28
N TYR A 13 22.89 22.41 -14.10
CA TYR A 13 23.27 21.11 -13.52
C TYR A 13 22.08 20.28 -13.02
N PHE A 14 20.91 20.91 -12.90
CA PHE A 14 19.68 20.24 -12.53
C PHE A 14 18.70 20.46 -13.68
N ASP A 15 17.97 19.41 -14.05
CA ASP A 15 16.81 19.56 -14.94
C ASP A 15 15.88 20.62 -14.34
N THR A 16 15.15 21.34 -15.19
CA THR A 16 14.21 22.39 -14.78
C THR A 16 13.41 21.92 -13.58
N LEU A 17 13.68 22.53 -12.42
CA LEU A 17 12.91 22.31 -11.20
C LEU A 17 11.53 22.86 -11.50
N ASP A 18 10.63 21.99 -11.95
CA ASP A 18 9.29 22.34 -12.38
C ASP A 18 8.61 23.15 -11.28
N THR A 19 8.06 24.31 -11.63
CA THR A 19 7.57 25.28 -10.64
C THR A 19 6.34 24.76 -9.91
N ASP A 20 5.62 23.82 -10.54
CA ASP A 20 4.49 23.09 -9.98
C ASP A 20 4.80 21.59 -9.96
N PRO A 21 5.36 21.04 -8.86
CA PRO A 21 5.67 19.63 -8.79
C PRO A 21 4.39 18.81 -8.83
N ASP A 22 4.30 17.83 -9.73
CA ASP A 22 3.23 16.81 -9.71
C ASP A 22 3.36 15.97 -8.43
N VAL A 23 2.68 16.42 -7.38
CA VAL A 23 2.75 15.86 -6.03
C VAL A 23 2.33 14.39 -6.01
N LEU A 24 1.33 14.03 -6.82
CA LEU A 24 0.88 12.64 -6.89
C LEU A 24 1.93 11.76 -7.56
N LYS A 25 2.53 12.19 -8.66
CA LYS A 25 3.60 11.44 -9.32
C LYS A 25 4.81 11.25 -8.40
N GLN A 26 5.20 12.29 -7.66
CA GLN A 26 6.28 12.22 -6.67
C GLN A 26 5.93 11.27 -5.50
N LEU A 27 4.69 11.32 -5.02
CA LEU A 27 4.19 10.37 -4.01
C LEU A 27 4.30 8.92 -4.48
N LEU A 28 3.94 8.64 -5.73
CA LEU A 28 3.97 7.30 -6.29
C LEU A 28 5.40 6.81 -6.57
N ALA A 29 6.30 7.72 -7.00
CA ALA A 29 7.71 7.42 -7.21
C ALA A 29 8.46 7.10 -5.90
N ASP A 30 8.04 7.70 -4.78
CA ASP A 30 8.59 7.42 -3.44
C ASP A 30 8.29 5.99 -2.94
N LYS A 31 7.29 5.30 -3.50
CA LYS A 31 6.89 3.96 -3.04
C LYS A 31 7.69 2.85 -3.70
N ARG A 32 8.21 1.94 -2.87
CA ARG A 32 9.08 0.82 -3.30
C ARG A 32 8.37 -0.33 -4.02
N SER A 33 7.05 -0.47 -3.90
CA SER A 33 6.31 -1.60 -4.47
C SER A 33 5.20 -1.14 -5.40
N GLU A 34 5.12 -1.73 -6.60
CA GLU A 34 4.12 -1.41 -7.62
C GLU A 34 2.68 -1.61 -7.11
N ASN A 35 2.48 -2.63 -6.26
CA ASN A 35 1.18 -2.87 -5.63
C ASN A 35 0.81 -1.75 -4.65
N THR A 36 1.78 -1.21 -3.90
CA THR A 36 1.57 -0.05 -3.04
C THR A 36 1.29 1.19 -3.88
N CYS A 37 2.05 1.44 -4.96
CA CYS A 37 1.79 2.55 -5.88
C CYS A 37 0.36 2.52 -6.40
N ARG A 38 -0.07 1.39 -6.99
CA ARG A 38 -1.43 1.21 -7.53
C ARG A 38 -2.52 1.38 -6.47
N ALA A 39 -2.27 0.95 -5.23
CA ALA A 39 -3.22 1.11 -4.14
C ALA A 39 -3.41 2.59 -3.76
N TYR A 40 -2.30 3.32 -3.61
CA TYR A 40 -2.32 4.75 -3.30
C TYR A 40 -2.94 5.56 -4.44
N GLU A 41 -2.54 5.30 -5.68
CA GLU A 41 -3.10 5.94 -6.87
C GLU A 41 -4.61 5.74 -6.95
N ARG A 42 -5.09 4.51 -6.74
CA ARG A 42 -6.53 4.21 -6.72
C ARG A 42 -7.25 4.93 -5.60
N ASP A 43 -6.68 4.96 -4.41
CA ASP A 43 -7.33 5.57 -3.25
C ASP A 43 -7.36 7.11 -3.35
N VAL A 44 -6.32 7.74 -3.90
CA VAL A 44 -6.31 9.20 -4.19
C VAL A 44 -7.28 9.54 -5.33
N ASN A 45 -7.31 8.74 -6.40
CA ASN A 45 -8.28 8.89 -7.48
C ASN A 45 -9.72 8.82 -6.96
N ASP A 46 -10.04 7.86 -6.09
CA ASP A 46 -11.36 7.74 -5.49
C ASP A 46 -11.72 8.95 -4.61
N PHE A 47 -10.76 9.48 -3.86
CA PHE A 47 -10.93 10.69 -3.07
C PHE A 47 -11.35 11.88 -3.94
N LEU A 48 -10.55 12.20 -4.97
CA LEU A 48 -10.83 13.33 -5.85
C LEU A 48 -12.11 13.10 -6.64
N GLN A 49 -12.29 11.91 -7.23
CA GLN A 49 -13.52 11.55 -7.95
C GLN A 49 -14.79 11.72 -7.09
N THR A 50 -14.70 11.45 -5.78
CA THR A 50 -15.84 11.58 -4.86
C THR A 50 -16.12 13.03 -4.44
N ILE A 51 -15.11 13.91 -4.45
CA ILE A 51 -15.23 15.30 -4.02
C ILE A 51 -15.46 16.25 -5.20
N THR A 52 -14.67 16.12 -6.28
CA THR A 52 -14.68 17.01 -7.44
C THR A 52 -15.47 16.45 -8.62
N GLY A 53 -15.78 15.14 -8.62
CA GLY A 53 -16.41 14.48 -9.76
C GLY A 53 -15.44 14.09 -10.88
N THR A 54 -14.14 14.34 -10.71
CA THR A 54 -13.08 13.98 -11.66
C THR A 54 -11.97 13.19 -10.97
N PRO A 55 -11.30 12.24 -11.66
CA PRO A 55 -10.17 11.52 -11.08
C PRO A 55 -9.00 12.47 -10.83
N ALA A 56 -7.96 11.98 -10.16
CA ALA A 56 -6.81 12.80 -9.84
C ALA A 56 -6.12 13.30 -11.12
N VAL A 57 -6.06 14.62 -11.25
CA VAL A 57 -5.27 15.34 -12.26
C VAL A 57 -4.40 16.36 -11.54
N PRO A 58 -3.25 16.78 -12.09
CA PRO A 58 -2.36 17.71 -11.41
C PRO A 58 -3.09 18.94 -10.85
N ASP A 59 -4.00 19.53 -11.63
CA ASP A 59 -4.74 20.74 -11.25
C ASP A 59 -5.63 20.54 -10.01
N ASN A 60 -6.43 19.46 -9.95
CA ASN A 60 -7.35 19.24 -8.82
C ASN A 60 -6.63 18.74 -7.57
N VAL A 61 -5.47 18.08 -7.73
CA VAL A 61 -4.56 17.75 -6.63
C VAL A 61 -3.99 19.04 -6.04
N LEU A 62 -3.48 19.94 -6.89
CA LEU A 62 -2.95 21.23 -6.45
C LEU A 62 -4.04 22.10 -5.84
N GLU A 63 -5.24 22.16 -6.42
CA GLU A 63 -6.38 22.91 -5.85
C GLU A 63 -6.70 22.44 -4.43
N PHE A 64 -6.72 21.12 -4.21
CA PHE A 64 -6.90 20.56 -2.87
C PHE A 64 -5.76 20.93 -1.90
N LEU A 65 -4.50 20.88 -2.37
CA LEU A 65 -3.32 21.19 -1.55
C LEU A 65 -3.18 22.69 -1.22
N HIS A 66 -3.73 23.58 -2.05
CA HIS A 66 -3.75 25.02 -1.81
C HIS A 66 -4.88 25.48 -0.87
N LEU A 67 -5.77 24.58 -0.45
CA LEU A 67 -6.80 24.92 0.52
C LEU A 67 -6.21 25.34 1.86
N GLU A 68 -6.92 26.22 2.55
CA GLU A 68 -6.67 26.51 3.96
C GLU A 68 -6.89 25.24 4.80
N GLN A 69 -6.16 25.09 5.90
CA GLN A 69 -6.23 23.88 6.74
C GLN A 69 -7.67 23.51 7.13
N SER A 70 -8.47 24.52 7.52
CA SER A 70 -9.87 24.32 7.93
C SER A 70 -10.74 23.81 6.77
N GLN A 71 -10.50 24.27 5.55
CA GLN A 71 -11.19 23.84 4.34
C GLN A 71 -10.78 22.42 3.96
N ALA A 72 -9.47 22.13 3.95
CA ALA A 72 -8.95 20.79 3.67
C ALA A 72 -9.51 19.75 4.66
N VAL A 73 -9.51 20.06 5.96
CA VAL A 73 -10.11 19.20 7.00
C VAL A 73 -11.60 18.98 6.74
N SER A 74 -12.35 20.04 6.43
CA SER A 74 -13.78 19.96 6.11
C SER A 74 -14.05 19.06 4.90
N VAL A 75 -13.26 19.18 3.83
CA VAL A 75 -13.36 18.33 2.64
C VAL A 75 -13.13 16.86 2.98
N VAL A 76 -12.10 16.56 3.78
CA VAL A 76 -11.76 15.18 4.14
C VAL A 76 -12.79 14.56 5.09
N ILE A 77 -13.36 15.35 6.01
CA ILE A 77 -14.49 14.91 6.86
C ILE A 77 -15.72 14.60 6.01
N LYS A 78 -16.05 15.46 5.02
CA LYS A 78 -17.14 15.19 4.07
C LYS A 78 -16.89 13.94 3.24
N TYR A 79 -15.66 13.74 2.76
CA TYR A 79 -15.28 12.51 2.07
C TYR A 79 -15.47 11.30 2.96
N LYS A 80 -14.97 11.34 4.20
CA LYS A 80 -15.12 10.26 5.18
C LYS A 80 -16.59 9.87 5.37
N ALA A 81 -17.49 10.84 5.55
CA ALA A 81 -18.92 10.61 5.64
C ALA A 81 -19.47 9.90 4.40
N LYS A 82 -19.16 10.39 3.19
CA LYS A 82 -19.58 9.74 1.93
C LYS A 82 -19.08 8.30 1.79
N VAL A 83 -17.87 8.00 2.24
CA VAL A 83 -17.29 6.64 2.17
C VAL A 83 -17.98 5.70 3.16
N ILE A 84 -18.34 6.20 4.35
CA ILE A 84 -19.11 5.45 5.35
C ILE A 84 -20.54 5.21 4.85
N ASP A 85 -21.20 6.22 4.28
CA ASP A 85 -22.56 6.11 3.72
C ASP A 85 -22.64 5.09 2.56
N LYS A 86 -21.53 4.89 1.84
CA LYS A 86 -21.40 3.84 0.81
C LYS A 86 -21.31 2.42 1.41
N GLY A 87 -21.28 2.26 2.73
CA GLY A 87 -21.21 0.96 3.40
C GLY A 87 -19.85 0.26 3.29
N LEU A 88 -18.76 1.02 3.08
CA LEU A 88 -17.42 0.46 2.98
C LEU A 88 -16.89 0.02 4.34
N LYS A 89 -16.11 -1.07 4.35
CA LYS A 89 -15.47 -1.58 5.57
C LYS A 89 -14.54 -0.55 6.19
N GLU A 90 -14.44 -0.53 7.51
CA GLU A 90 -13.62 0.41 8.30
C GLU A 90 -12.15 0.36 7.87
N ALA A 91 -11.64 -0.84 7.57
CA ALA A 91 -10.28 -1.02 7.04
C ALA A 91 -10.09 -0.32 5.67
N THR A 92 -11.11 -0.32 4.82
CA THR A 92 -11.09 0.39 3.53
C THR A 92 -11.17 1.90 3.73
N VAL A 93 -12.04 2.37 4.64
CA VAL A 93 -12.10 3.80 5.02
C VAL A 93 -10.74 4.28 5.50
N ASN A 94 -10.12 3.56 6.43
CA ASN A 94 -8.83 3.92 7.00
C ASN A 94 -7.70 3.90 5.97
N ARG A 95 -7.70 2.92 5.05
CA ARG A 95 -6.71 2.87 3.97
C ARG A 95 -6.81 4.08 3.05
N ARG A 96 -8.04 4.47 2.67
CA ARG A 96 -8.29 5.65 1.84
C ARG A 96 -7.89 6.95 2.55
N LEU A 97 -8.24 7.10 3.83
CA LEU A 97 -7.81 8.24 4.63
C LEU A 97 -6.27 8.31 4.76
N ALA A 98 -5.60 7.17 4.90
CA ALA A 98 -4.13 7.12 4.93
C ALA A 98 -3.50 7.58 3.60
N ALA A 99 -4.10 7.21 2.46
CA ALA A 99 -3.65 7.68 1.15
C ALA A 99 -3.75 9.22 1.03
N VAL A 100 -4.87 9.80 1.44
CA VAL A 100 -5.07 11.27 1.44
C VAL A 100 -4.10 11.98 2.38
N LYS A 101 -3.89 11.45 3.60
CA LYS A 101 -2.89 12.00 4.53
C LYS A 101 -1.48 11.98 3.95
N SER A 102 -1.11 10.87 3.29
CA SER A 102 0.20 10.75 2.66
C SER A 102 0.38 11.69 1.47
N LEU A 103 -0.69 12.01 0.74
CA LEU A 103 -0.67 13.01 -0.32
C LEU A 103 -0.36 14.41 0.24
N VAL A 104 -1.05 14.81 1.31
CA VAL A 104 -0.78 16.09 1.99
C VAL A 104 0.62 16.12 2.57
N GLU A 105 1.09 15.02 3.17
CA GLU A 105 2.46 14.93 3.66
C GLU A 105 3.50 15.14 2.55
N MET A 106 3.27 14.55 1.37
CA MET A 106 4.12 14.79 0.19
C MET A 106 4.01 16.23 -0.30
N GLY A 107 2.80 16.80 -0.34
CA GLY A 107 2.58 18.21 -0.67
C GLY A 107 3.37 19.15 0.24
N ARG A 108 3.41 18.87 1.56
CA ARG A 108 4.25 19.63 2.51
C ARG A 108 5.73 19.53 2.20
N LYS A 109 6.23 18.32 1.89
CA LYS A 109 7.64 18.07 1.57
C LYS A 109 8.08 18.83 0.31
N LEU A 110 7.16 18.99 -0.64
CA LEU A 110 7.40 19.71 -1.89
C LEU A 110 7.04 21.20 -1.82
N GLY A 111 6.58 21.69 -0.66
CA GLY A 111 6.22 23.10 -0.47
C GLY A 111 4.86 23.51 -1.04
N ALA A 112 4.05 22.57 -1.56
CA ALA A 112 2.74 22.84 -2.14
C ALA A 112 1.64 23.12 -1.09
N CYS A 113 1.87 22.77 0.18
CA CYS A 113 0.94 23.08 1.28
C CYS A 113 1.68 23.20 2.62
N HIS A 114 1.05 23.86 3.59
CA HIS A 114 1.63 24.09 4.92
C HIS A 114 0.80 23.50 6.09
N TYR A 115 -0.19 22.64 5.80
CA TYR A 115 -1.10 22.08 6.81
C TYR A 115 -0.96 20.55 6.96
N SER A 116 -1.46 20.01 8.07
CA SER A 116 -1.54 18.56 8.32
C SER A 116 -2.99 18.10 8.47
N LEU A 117 -3.23 16.82 8.14
CA LEU A 117 -4.49 16.11 8.33
C LEU A 117 -4.38 15.01 9.41
N GLU A 118 -3.32 15.02 10.22
CA GLU A 118 -3.06 14.02 11.25
C GLU A 118 -4.22 13.87 12.25
N ASP A 119 -4.86 14.98 12.62
CA ASP A 119 -5.97 15.05 13.58
C ASP A 119 -7.25 14.30 13.15
N ILE A 120 -7.37 13.97 11.87
CA ILE A 120 -8.54 13.23 11.35
C ILE A 120 -8.46 11.77 11.79
N LYS A 121 -9.29 11.38 12.75
CA LYS A 121 -9.32 10.02 13.28
C LYS A 121 -9.94 9.02 12.30
N GLY A 122 -9.31 7.86 12.18
CA GLY A 122 -9.85 6.71 11.46
C GLY A 122 -11.02 6.06 12.19
N GLU A 123 -11.71 5.16 11.49
CA GLU A 123 -12.75 4.31 12.05
C GLU A 123 -12.17 3.18 12.88
N LYS A 124 -12.84 2.83 13.97
CA LYS A 124 -12.43 1.70 14.80
C LYS A 124 -12.73 0.41 14.05
N ILE A 125 -11.70 -0.33 13.68
CA ILE A 125 -11.86 -1.63 13.02
C ILE A 125 -12.43 -2.61 14.05
N VAL A 126 -13.72 -2.92 13.95
CA VAL A 126 -14.33 -4.02 14.70
C VAL A 126 -13.99 -5.30 13.96
N GLY A 127 -12.85 -5.88 14.34
CA GLY A 127 -12.35 -7.12 13.76
C GLY A 127 -13.16 -8.32 14.24
N TYR A 128 -14.39 -8.50 13.74
CA TYR A 128 -14.98 -9.83 13.77
C TYR A 128 -14.65 -10.54 12.46
N ARG A 129 -13.49 -11.21 12.46
CA ARG A 129 -13.20 -12.24 11.48
C ARG A 129 -12.68 -13.44 12.24
N ASP A 130 -13.47 -14.49 12.27
CA ASP A 130 -12.97 -15.79 12.68
C ASP A 130 -11.87 -16.20 11.69
N THR A 131 -10.62 -16.07 12.13
CA THR A 131 -9.43 -16.54 11.41
C THR A 131 -8.91 -17.83 12.02
N THR A 132 -9.75 -18.54 12.78
CA THR A 132 -9.39 -19.86 13.30
C THR A 132 -9.03 -20.75 12.12
N GLY A 133 -7.84 -21.32 12.19
CA GLY A 133 -7.34 -22.23 11.16
C GLY A 133 -8.22 -23.46 11.02
N VAL A 134 -8.02 -24.18 9.93
CA VAL A 134 -8.62 -25.50 9.72
C VAL A 134 -7.96 -26.50 10.68
N ASP A 135 -8.66 -27.50 11.21
CA ASP A 135 -8.01 -28.55 12.01
C ASP A 135 -7.22 -29.53 11.11
N ARG A 136 -6.34 -30.33 11.72
CA ARG A 136 -5.50 -31.28 11.00
C ARG A 136 -6.31 -32.28 10.15
N ALA A 137 -7.38 -32.86 10.70
CA ALA A 137 -8.17 -33.87 9.99
C ALA A 137 -8.91 -33.26 8.80
N THR A 138 -9.41 -32.04 8.95
CA THR A 138 -10.02 -31.30 7.84
C THR A 138 -8.99 -30.92 6.78
N PHE A 139 -7.78 -30.52 7.17
CA PHE A 139 -6.71 -30.24 6.21
C PHE A 139 -6.25 -31.50 5.45
N GLU A 140 -6.15 -32.64 6.12
CA GLU A 140 -5.86 -33.94 5.48
C GLU A 140 -6.94 -34.30 4.43
N ARG A 141 -8.21 -34.04 4.72
CA ARG A 141 -9.31 -34.23 3.75
C ARG A 141 -9.18 -33.31 2.53
N VAL A 142 -8.73 -32.06 2.70
CA VAL A 142 -8.48 -31.13 1.59
C VAL A 142 -7.34 -31.64 0.71
N LEU A 143 -6.25 -32.14 1.30
CA LEU A 143 -5.12 -32.71 0.54
C LEU A 143 -5.54 -33.92 -0.30
N GLN A 144 -6.48 -34.74 0.18
CA GLN A 144 -7.00 -35.90 -0.55
C GLN A 144 -7.81 -35.54 -1.80
N GLN A 145 -8.29 -34.29 -1.92
CA GLN A 145 -8.99 -33.83 -3.12
C GLN A 145 -8.04 -33.52 -4.29
N CYS A 146 -6.73 -33.43 -4.05
CA CYS A 146 -5.75 -33.17 -5.10
C CYS A 146 -5.52 -34.43 -5.94
N ASP A 147 -5.80 -34.35 -7.25
CA ASP A 147 -5.52 -35.45 -8.18
C ASP A 147 -4.01 -35.55 -8.50
N LEU A 148 -3.32 -36.43 -7.78
CA LEU A 148 -1.89 -36.67 -7.95
C LEU A 148 -1.51 -37.39 -9.26
N ALA A 149 -2.47 -37.84 -10.07
CA ALA A 149 -2.18 -38.35 -11.42
C ALA A 149 -1.87 -37.19 -12.39
N THR A 150 -2.37 -35.99 -12.11
CA THR A 150 -2.17 -34.82 -12.97
C THR A 150 -1.00 -33.93 -12.51
N LYS A 151 -0.40 -33.19 -13.44
CA LYS A 151 0.63 -32.18 -13.09
C LYS A 151 0.05 -31.08 -12.18
N ALA A 152 -1.20 -30.67 -12.42
CA ALA A 152 -1.88 -29.65 -11.63
C ALA A 152 -2.11 -30.13 -10.19
N GLY A 153 -2.65 -31.33 -9.97
CA GLY A 153 -2.90 -31.83 -8.62
C GLY A 153 -1.63 -32.11 -7.83
N LYS A 154 -0.55 -32.58 -8.46
CA LYS A 154 0.79 -32.66 -7.79
C LYS A 154 1.27 -31.29 -7.32
N ARG A 155 1.11 -30.25 -8.15
CA ARG A 155 1.47 -28.87 -7.81
C ARG A 155 0.62 -28.37 -6.64
N ASP A 156 -0.70 -28.50 -6.73
CA ASP A 156 -1.62 -27.97 -5.73
C ASP A 156 -1.41 -28.67 -4.36
N TYR A 157 -1.16 -29.98 -4.37
CA TYR A 157 -0.77 -30.74 -3.18
C TYR A 157 0.53 -30.19 -2.54
N ALA A 158 1.57 -29.93 -3.34
CA ALA A 158 2.82 -29.37 -2.85
C ALA A 158 2.63 -27.95 -2.28
N LEU A 159 1.85 -27.10 -2.96
CA LEU A 159 1.56 -25.73 -2.49
C LEU A 159 0.79 -25.74 -1.17
N LEU A 160 -0.24 -26.59 -1.03
CA LEU A 160 -0.99 -26.73 0.22
C LEU A 160 -0.09 -27.21 1.37
N ARG A 161 0.79 -28.19 1.11
CA ARG A 161 1.77 -28.66 2.10
C ARG A 161 2.75 -27.57 2.53
N LEU A 162 3.22 -26.72 1.60
CA LEU A 162 4.09 -25.59 1.91
C LEU A 162 3.36 -24.51 2.72
N LEU A 163 2.11 -24.17 2.36
CA LEU A 163 1.26 -23.23 3.11
C LEU A 163 1.06 -23.69 4.56
N TRP A 164 0.74 -24.97 4.74
CA TRP A 164 0.43 -25.52 6.06
C TRP A 164 1.65 -25.80 6.92
N GLY A 165 2.69 -26.41 6.33
CA GLY A 165 3.88 -26.84 7.06
C GLY A 165 4.81 -25.70 7.46
N ASN A 166 4.92 -24.67 6.62
CA ASN A 166 5.88 -23.58 6.80
C ASN A 166 5.21 -22.24 7.13
N ALA A 167 3.87 -22.19 7.18
CA ALA A 167 3.08 -20.97 7.41
C ALA A 167 3.46 -19.81 6.46
N LEU A 168 3.93 -20.13 5.25
CA LEU A 168 4.33 -19.15 4.26
C LEU A 168 3.11 -18.37 3.75
N ARG A 169 3.32 -17.10 3.45
CA ARG A 169 2.31 -16.28 2.77
C ARG A 169 2.21 -16.72 1.31
N ARG A 170 1.01 -16.57 0.73
CA ARG A 170 0.77 -16.84 -0.70
C ARG A 170 1.85 -16.23 -1.62
N ASN A 171 2.26 -14.99 -1.33
CA ASN A 171 3.26 -14.30 -2.14
C ASN A 171 4.65 -14.93 -2.05
N GLU A 172 5.04 -15.38 -0.85
CA GLU A 172 6.33 -16.05 -0.61
C GLU A 172 6.40 -17.36 -1.40
N ILE A 173 5.33 -18.16 -1.38
CA ILE A 173 5.25 -19.40 -2.16
C ILE A 173 5.27 -19.15 -3.67
N SER A 174 4.56 -18.12 -4.14
CA SER A 174 4.52 -17.81 -5.57
C SER A 174 5.86 -17.39 -6.17
N GLN A 175 6.79 -16.91 -5.32
CA GLN A 175 8.12 -16.46 -5.72
C GLN A 175 9.20 -17.51 -5.43
N LEU A 176 8.82 -18.63 -4.82
CA LEU A 176 9.76 -19.65 -4.39
C LEU A 176 10.38 -20.40 -5.57
N SER A 177 11.70 -20.53 -5.53
CA SER A 177 12.48 -21.38 -6.42
C SER A 177 12.97 -22.64 -5.71
N VAL A 178 13.25 -23.69 -6.48
CA VAL A 178 13.91 -24.92 -5.96
C VAL A 178 15.28 -24.58 -5.37
N CYS A 179 15.95 -23.53 -5.85
CA CYS A 179 17.24 -23.06 -5.36
C CYS A 179 17.19 -22.47 -3.94
N ASP A 180 16.01 -22.09 -3.44
CA ASP A 180 15.84 -21.51 -2.11
C ASP A 180 15.76 -22.60 -1.01
N PHE A 181 15.74 -23.87 -1.41
CA PHE A 181 15.73 -25.00 -0.50
C PHE A 181 17.15 -25.46 -0.16
N ASP A 182 17.52 -25.37 1.12
CA ASP A 182 18.74 -25.97 1.64
C ASP A 182 18.44 -27.31 2.34
N PRO A 183 18.83 -28.45 1.72
CA PRO A 183 18.59 -29.77 2.30
C PRO A 183 19.40 -30.06 3.57
N VAL A 184 20.49 -29.32 3.83
CA VAL A 184 21.40 -29.58 4.96
C VAL A 184 20.92 -28.89 6.22
N SER A 185 20.60 -27.60 6.14
CA SER A 185 20.07 -26.84 7.27
C SER A 185 18.59 -27.12 7.56
N LYS A 186 17.87 -27.78 6.63
CA LYS A 186 16.40 -27.94 6.66
C LYS A 186 15.66 -26.61 6.78
N THR A 187 16.32 -25.51 6.40
CA THR A 187 15.74 -24.18 6.41
C THR A 187 15.46 -23.72 4.99
N GLN A 188 14.43 -22.91 4.87
CA GLN A 188 14.09 -22.20 3.66
C GLN A 188 14.65 -20.80 3.82
N ALA A 189 15.71 -20.47 3.09
CA ALA A 189 16.29 -19.15 3.13
C ALA A 189 15.45 -18.22 2.26
N ASP A 190 14.55 -17.44 2.87
CA ASP A 190 14.02 -16.26 2.19
C ASP A 190 15.16 -15.24 2.08
N SER A 191 15.78 -15.15 0.91
CA SER A 191 16.87 -14.22 0.66
C SER A 191 16.43 -12.74 0.68
N ARG A 192 15.15 -12.43 0.93
CA ARG A 192 14.59 -11.08 0.75
C ARG A 192 13.73 -10.54 1.90
N GLN A 193 13.51 -11.29 2.99
CA GLN A 193 13.03 -10.73 4.27
C GLN A 193 13.85 -11.28 5.45
N GLY A 194 14.19 -10.37 6.38
CA GLY A 194 15.15 -10.58 7.45
C GLY A 194 14.97 -11.86 8.27
N THR A 195 16.12 -12.50 8.54
CA THR A 195 16.43 -13.41 9.65
C THR A 195 15.23 -13.98 10.41
N TRP A 196 14.88 -15.23 10.10
CA TRP A 196 14.03 -16.06 10.94
C TRP A 196 14.77 -16.41 12.24
N HIS A 197 14.33 -15.86 13.37
CA HIS A 197 14.69 -16.40 14.67
C HIS A 197 13.87 -17.67 14.94
N GLU A 198 14.60 -18.77 15.11
CA GLU A 198 14.10 -20.11 15.45
C GLU A 198 13.20 -20.04 16.70
N ARG A 199 11.88 -20.06 16.51
CA ARG A 199 10.93 -20.34 17.60
C ARG A 199 10.69 -21.84 17.64
N ARG A 200 11.51 -22.54 18.43
CA ARG A 200 11.19 -23.90 18.87
C ARG A 200 9.94 -23.87 19.76
N LYS A 201 9.02 -24.79 19.51
CA LYS A 201 8.12 -25.33 20.54
C LYS A 201 8.78 -26.55 21.14
#